data_AF-A0A940KCN9-F1
#
_entry.id   AF-A0A940KCN9-F1
#
_cell.length_a   1.000
_cell.length_b   1.000
_cell.length_c   1.000
_cell.angle_alpha   90.00
_cell.angle_beta   90.00
_cell.angle_gamma   90.00
#
_symmetry.space_group_name_H-M   'P 1'
#
loop_
_entity.id
_entity.type
_entity.pdbx_description
1 polymer ?
#
loop_
_entity_poly.entity_id
_entity_poly.type
_entity_poly.pdbx_seq_one_letter_code
_entity_poly.pdbx_strand_id
1 'polypeptide(L)'
;TWIKYGLGGEVHETNYRIGRANTMINKWVSSAAHLKGKRLISCEELTNTDMVFNDTLEIQKVAGDQSTISGVTHPVFHGFNYTPPNAPFPGWIRYGAYFNEKNTWWPYFKRFTDYKARFSALFQHADMFADIAVLPPVFDMWSLYAAQNEPFPLITYPDYLLNIWEAMHRCGNGCDYTSDGVIRASQVKNGRLVYGPRSYHTLVLIQVERMDPETTAKLVEFVKAGGRIFCIETIPHKSLGLHNWEAREKQVQEHIAQLKNYPDRFIELKKPEKDFIHWYKGIQQQYNITPYVTVNQPNQYVTQCRYQAGDREMLLFINSNMEVPYPMEIVIAPELMAKRQAWIWDADTGERYKLDIPGGKIALDLGPAESRLIVFDKEKKGSLYKAPLISGSKTTDIPSRWTATFKHIDGTVKEYGFDALKDLKDTDFVSFSGTVIYRTSINVTDKSAAQFLNLGKVVGISTVSVNGQQACTQWYGRRVCDIGKLVKEGSNTIEVSIVTTMGNYMKTLADNPVAQLWTNNQRKNQPIQSMGLIGPVTCYGQ
;
A
#
# COMPACT_ATOMS: atom_id res chain seq x y z
N THR A 1 -11.37 3.48 -0.75
CA THR A 1 -10.18 3.15 -1.58
C THR A 1 -10.60 2.77 -2.97
N TRP A 2 -9.99 3.34 -4.00
CA TRP A 2 -10.43 3.21 -5.39
C TRP A 2 -9.31 2.67 -6.30
N ILE A 3 -9.71 1.86 -7.27
CA ILE A 3 -8.84 1.32 -8.32
C ILE A 3 -8.96 2.20 -9.55
N LYS A 4 -7.81 2.64 -10.06
CA LYS A 4 -7.67 3.52 -11.23
C LYS A 4 -6.45 3.14 -12.07
N TYR A 5 -6.42 3.63 -13.30
CA TYR A 5 -5.23 3.52 -14.15
C TYR A 5 -4.02 4.21 -13.53
N GLY A 6 -2.84 3.62 -13.71
CA GLY A 6 -1.58 4.10 -13.15
C GLY A 6 -1.36 3.75 -11.68
N LEU A 7 -2.29 3.04 -11.03
CA LEU A 7 -2.07 2.50 -9.68
C LEU A 7 -0.81 1.61 -9.67
N GLY A 8 0.03 1.81 -8.65
CA GLY A 8 1.30 1.10 -8.52
C GLY A 8 2.37 1.51 -9.53
N GLY A 9 2.13 2.57 -10.31
CA GLY A 9 3.13 3.26 -11.11
C GLY A 9 3.70 4.49 -10.37
N GLU A 10 3.90 5.58 -11.10
CA GLU A 10 4.41 6.85 -10.57
C GLU A 10 3.41 7.49 -9.59
N VAL A 11 3.93 7.97 -8.45
CA VAL A 11 3.15 8.65 -7.42
C VAL A 11 3.41 10.15 -7.53
N HIS A 12 2.42 10.93 -7.96
CA HIS A 12 2.60 12.38 -8.16
C HIS A 12 2.29 13.16 -6.87
N GLU A 13 3.10 14.15 -6.54
CA GLU A 13 2.87 15.04 -5.40
C GLU A 13 1.76 16.07 -5.67
N THR A 14 1.49 16.40 -6.93
CA THR A 14 0.48 17.40 -7.33
C THR A 14 -0.88 16.79 -7.66
N ASN A 15 -0.97 15.46 -7.77
CA ASN A 15 -2.22 14.77 -8.04
C ASN A 15 -2.32 13.47 -7.24
N TYR A 16 -3.02 13.55 -6.11
CA TYR A 16 -3.21 12.42 -5.21
C TYR A 16 -3.97 11.24 -5.83
N ARG A 17 -4.62 11.42 -6.99
CA ARG A 17 -5.40 10.36 -7.66
C ARG A 17 -4.55 9.45 -8.55
N ILE A 18 -3.28 9.78 -8.76
CA ILE A 18 -2.36 8.98 -9.59
C ILE A 18 -1.39 8.22 -8.68
N GLY A 19 -1.15 6.95 -8.99
CA GLY A 19 -0.25 6.06 -8.24
C GLY A 19 -0.80 5.60 -6.88
N ARG A 20 -1.80 6.28 -6.32
CA ARG A 20 -2.44 5.97 -5.03
C ARG A 20 -3.82 5.37 -5.22
N ALA A 21 -4.25 4.57 -4.25
CA ALA A 21 -5.60 4.02 -4.19
C ALA A 21 -6.38 4.44 -2.94
N ASN A 22 -5.70 4.79 -1.84
CA ASN A 22 -6.39 5.32 -0.67
C ASN A 22 -7.10 6.62 -1.03
N THR A 23 -8.34 6.74 -0.55
CA THR A 23 -9.07 8.00 -0.62
C THR A 23 -8.60 8.90 0.51
N MET A 24 -8.60 10.22 0.29
CA MET A 24 -8.18 11.20 1.30
C MET A 24 -8.87 10.99 2.66
N ILE A 25 -10.11 10.50 2.64
CA ILE A 25 -10.94 10.26 3.82
C ILE A 25 -10.41 9.13 4.71
N ASN A 26 -9.63 8.17 4.18
CA ASN A 26 -9.21 7.02 4.98
C ASN A 26 -8.36 7.45 6.18
N LYS A 27 -7.42 8.38 5.96
CA LYS A 27 -6.55 8.87 7.03
C LYS A 27 -7.32 9.72 8.04
N TRP A 28 -8.34 10.46 7.61
CA TRP A 28 -9.25 11.17 8.50
C TRP A 28 -10.02 10.22 9.42
N VAL A 29 -10.65 9.20 8.84
CA VAL A 29 -11.46 8.21 9.57
C VAL A 29 -10.59 7.41 10.53
N SER A 30 -9.42 6.93 10.09
CA SER A 30 -8.53 6.17 10.97
C SER A 30 -8.00 7.02 12.12
N SER A 31 -7.59 8.27 11.86
CA SER A 31 -7.12 9.19 12.91
C SER A 31 -8.20 9.48 13.95
N ALA A 32 -9.44 9.74 13.51
CA ALA A 32 -10.57 9.95 14.42
C ALA A 32 -10.88 8.68 15.26
N ALA A 33 -10.86 7.51 14.64
CA ALA A 33 -11.06 6.23 15.32
C ALA A 33 -9.98 5.96 16.37
N HIS A 34 -8.73 6.20 16.01
CA HIS A 34 -7.54 6.10 16.86
C HIS A 34 -7.58 7.03 18.07
N LEU A 35 -7.96 8.30 17.89
CA LEU A 35 -8.18 9.27 18.97
C LEU A 35 -9.30 8.84 19.93
N LYS A 36 -10.25 8.03 19.46
CA LYS A 36 -11.38 7.48 20.25
C LYS A 36 -11.17 6.04 20.73
N GLY A 37 -10.00 5.44 20.50
CA GLY A 37 -9.71 4.06 20.89
C GLY A 37 -10.58 3.01 20.20
N LYS A 38 -11.12 3.30 19.01
CA LYS A 38 -11.91 2.35 18.23
C LYS A 38 -10.98 1.38 17.50
N ARG A 39 -11.33 0.09 17.52
CA ARG A 39 -10.56 -0.99 16.89
C ARG A 39 -11.04 -1.34 15.48
N LEU A 40 -12.34 -1.24 15.24
CA LEU A 40 -12.95 -1.45 13.93
C LEU A 40 -12.96 -0.14 13.16
N ILE A 41 -12.10 -0.06 12.14
CA ILE A 41 -11.95 1.09 11.26
C ILE A 41 -12.28 0.61 9.86
N SER A 42 -13.53 0.80 9.45
CA SER A 42 -14.04 0.28 8.19
C SER A 42 -13.82 1.23 7.03
N CYS A 43 -13.63 0.69 5.83
CA CYS A 43 -13.76 1.45 4.60
C CYS A 43 -14.43 0.63 3.50
N GLU A 44 -15.15 1.32 2.61
CA GLU A 44 -15.44 0.81 1.28
C GLU A 44 -14.10 0.70 0.52
N GLU A 45 -13.71 -0.54 0.20
CA GLU A 45 -12.42 -0.86 -0.41
C GLU A 45 -12.59 -1.41 -1.82
N LEU A 46 -11.66 -1.08 -2.72
CA LEU A 46 -11.53 -1.67 -4.05
C LEU A 46 -12.64 -1.30 -5.04
N THR A 47 -13.34 -0.19 -4.82
CA THR A 47 -14.26 0.40 -5.80
C THR A 47 -13.51 0.63 -7.11
N ASN A 48 -13.99 0.04 -8.20
CA ASN A 48 -13.33 0.09 -9.50
C ASN A 48 -14.30 0.63 -10.55
N THR A 49 -14.05 1.83 -11.03
CA THR A 49 -14.85 2.46 -12.10
C THR A 49 -14.14 2.47 -13.45
N ASP A 50 -12.85 2.15 -13.47
CA ASP A 50 -11.95 2.48 -14.58
C ASP A 50 -11.40 1.21 -15.24
N MET A 51 -11.04 0.20 -14.44
CA MET A 51 -10.34 -1.02 -14.89
C MET A 51 -11.19 -2.28 -14.73
N VAL A 52 -12.52 -2.18 -14.87
CA VAL A 52 -13.41 -3.35 -14.70
C VAL A 52 -13.03 -4.43 -15.71
N PHE A 53 -12.85 -5.67 -15.23
CA PHE A 53 -12.35 -6.85 -15.96
C PHE A 53 -10.84 -6.90 -16.22
N ASN A 54 -10.12 -5.80 -15.97
CA ASN A 54 -8.67 -5.70 -16.15
C ASN A 54 -7.92 -5.67 -14.82
N ASP A 55 -8.62 -5.58 -13.69
CA ASP A 55 -8.01 -5.70 -12.37
C ASP A 55 -7.49 -7.12 -12.12
N THR A 56 -6.22 -7.23 -11.75
CA THR A 56 -5.57 -8.46 -11.27
C THR A 56 -5.61 -8.51 -9.75
N LEU A 57 -5.40 -9.68 -9.14
CA LEU A 57 -5.24 -9.75 -7.67
C LEU A 57 -4.06 -8.90 -7.18
N GLU A 58 -3.01 -8.72 -7.98
CA GLU A 58 -1.90 -7.80 -7.67
C GLU A 58 -2.35 -6.33 -7.58
N ILE A 59 -3.18 -5.87 -8.51
CA ILE A 59 -3.81 -4.53 -8.45
C ILE A 59 -4.67 -4.42 -7.19
N GLN A 60 -5.46 -5.46 -6.88
CA GLN A 60 -6.28 -5.52 -5.67
C GLN A 60 -5.43 -5.42 -4.39
N LYS A 61 -4.27 -6.08 -4.37
CA LYS A 61 -3.30 -6.00 -3.28
C LYS A 61 -2.76 -4.60 -3.10
N VAL A 62 -2.17 -4.02 -4.15
CA VAL A 62 -1.59 -2.68 -4.08
C VAL A 62 -2.64 -1.64 -3.67
N ALA A 63 -3.86 -1.76 -4.20
CA ALA A 63 -4.96 -0.90 -3.80
C ALA A 63 -5.34 -1.06 -2.33
N GLY A 64 -5.55 -2.30 -1.87
CA GLY A 64 -5.96 -2.59 -0.51
C GLY A 64 -4.88 -2.26 0.53
N ASP A 65 -3.61 -2.42 0.17
CA ASP A 65 -2.47 -2.11 1.03
C ASP A 65 -2.39 -0.61 1.34
N GLN A 66 -2.78 0.24 0.39
CA GLN A 66 -2.90 1.69 0.61
C GLN A 66 -3.96 2.03 1.68
N SER A 67 -5.06 1.27 1.78
CA SER A 67 -5.99 1.41 2.91
C SER A 67 -5.35 0.99 4.23
N THR A 68 -4.64 -0.15 4.22
CA THR A 68 -3.98 -0.69 5.41
C THR A 68 -2.99 0.32 6.01
N ILE A 69 -2.11 0.92 5.21
CA ILE A 69 -1.13 1.93 5.69
C ILE A 69 -1.80 3.22 6.16
N SER A 70 -2.99 3.53 5.65
CA SER A 70 -3.75 4.69 6.15
C SER A 70 -4.38 4.44 7.53
N GLY A 71 -4.37 3.21 8.05
CA GLY A 71 -4.88 2.81 9.36
C GLY A 71 -6.25 2.12 9.32
N VAL A 72 -6.71 1.64 8.16
CA VAL A 72 -7.93 0.84 8.06
C VAL A 72 -7.66 -0.58 8.60
N THR A 73 -8.59 -1.10 9.40
CA THR A 73 -8.47 -2.43 10.02
C THR A 73 -9.60 -3.39 9.61
N HIS A 74 -10.64 -2.90 8.94
CA HIS A 74 -11.81 -3.69 8.53
C HIS A 74 -12.26 -3.32 7.10
N PRO A 75 -11.61 -3.84 6.05
CA PRO A 75 -11.99 -3.54 4.67
C PRO A 75 -13.35 -4.19 4.31
N VAL A 76 -14.19 -3.46 3.59
CA VAL A 76 -15.43 -3.95 2.99
C VAL A 76 -15.33 -3.83 1.48
N PHE A 77 -15.16 -4.96 0.78
CA PHE A 77 -14.91 -4.96 -0.66
C PHE A 77 -16.14 -4.51 -1.46
N HIS A 78 -15.94 -3.52 -2.34
CA HIS A 78 -16.96 -2.96 -3.21
C HIS A 78 -16.73 -3.40 -4.66
N GLY A 79 -17.65 -4.14 -5.29
CA GLY A 79 -18.77 -4.84 -4.68
C GLY A 79 -18.91 -6.24 -5.28
N PHE A 80 -19.59 -7.14 -4.57
CA PHE A 80 -19.90 -8.46 -5.09
C PHE A 80 -21.02 -8.33 -6.13
N ASN A 81 -20.69 -8.60 -7.40
CA ASN A 81 -21.63 -8.45 -8.52
C ASN A 81 -22.50 -9.71 -8.62
N TYR A 82 -23.60 -9.74 -7.86
CA TYR A 82 -24.56 -10.84 -7.93
C TYR A 82 -25.09 -10.99 -9.35
N THR A 83 -25.04 -12.21 -9.86
CA THR A 83 -25.50 -12.57 -11.21
C THR A 83 -26.35 -13.84 -11.12
N PRO A 84 -27.65 -13.80 -11.48
CA PRO A 84 -28.47 -15.00 -11.57
C PRO A 84 -27.88 -16.05 -12.53
N PRO A 85 -28.09 -17.36 -12.30
CA PRO A 85 -27.53 -18.40 -13.18
C PRO A 85 -27.92 -18.26 -14.65
N ASN A 86 -29.11 -17.76 -14.95
CA ASN A 86 -29.63 -17.55 -16.30
C ASN A 86 -29.23 -16.20 -16.93
N ALA A 87 -28.55 -15.31 -16.20
CA ALA A 87 -28.09 -14.05 -16.77
C ALA A 87 -26.92 -14.30 -17.75
N PRO A 88 -26.93 -13.64 -18.92
CA PRO A 88 -25.87 -13.79 -19.90
C PRO A 88 -24.53 -13.36 -19.29
N PHE A 89 -23.44 -14.01 -19.69
CA PHE A 89 -22.09 -13.55 -19.36
C PHE A 89 -21.89 -12.09 -19.80
N PRO A 90 -21.20 -11.21 -19.04
CA PRO A 90 -20.59 -11.46 -17.74
C PRO A 90 -21.59 -11.45 -16.57
N GLY A 91 -22.79 -10.93 -16.75
CA GLY A 91 -23.80 -10.81 -15.69
C GLY A 91 -24.13 -9.36 -15.39
N TRP A 92 -24.59 -9.09 -14.17
CA TRP A 92 -25.05 -7.75 -13.78
C TRP A 92 -23.94 -7.01 -13.05
N ILE A 93 -23.58 -5.83 -13.57
CA ILE A 93 -22.48 -5.03 -13.02
C ILE A 93 -22.94 -3.58 -12.93
N ARG A 94 -23.02 -3.08 -11.69
CA ARG A 94 -23.31 -1.66 -11.41
C ARG A 94 -22.04 -0.85 -11.21
N TYR A 95 -21.05 -1.43 -10.54
CA TYR A 95 -19.71 -0.89 -10.31
C TYR A 95 -18.73 -2.06 -10.14
N GLY A 96 -17.46 -1.85 -10.49
CA GLY A 96 -16.43 -2.80 -10.12
C GLY A 96 -15.97 -2.62 -8.66
N ALA A 97 -15.03 -3.45 -8.19
CA ALA A 97 -14.36 -4.50 -8.93
C ALA A 97 -15.27 -5.67 -9.31
N TYR A 98 -14.90 -6.47 -10.31
CA TYR A 98 -15.71 -7.60 -10.75
C TYR A 98 -15.49 -8.84 -9.86
N PHE A 99 -15.87 -8.72 -8.58
CA PHE A 99 -15.94 -9.83 -7.63
C PHE A 99 -17.14 -10.71 -8.00
N ASN A 100 -16.89 -11.71 -8.84
CA ASN A 100 -17.87 -12.67 -9.33
C ASN A 100 -17.16 -13.99 -9.68
N GLU A 101 -17.86 -15.11 -9.51
CA GLU A 101 -17.36 -16.47 -9.77
C GLU A 101 -16.95 -16.75 -11.22
N LYS A 102 -17.43 -15.93 -12.17
CA LYS A 102 -17.07 -15.99 -13.58
C LYS A 102 -15.78 -15.22 -13.90
N ASN A 103 -15.16 -14.55 -12.92
CA ASN A 103 -13.87 -13.91 -13.11
C ASN A 103 -12.75 -14.97 -13.15
N THR A 104 -11.82 -14.84 -14.10
CA THR A 104 -10.74 -15.81 -14.32
C THR A 104 -9.88 -16.03 -13.07
N TRP A 105 -9.61 -14.99 -12.28
CA TRP A 105 -8.84 -15.11 -11.05
C TRP A 105 -9.65 -15.56 -9.83
N TRP A 106 -10.98 -15.75 -9.94
CA TRP A 106 -11.84 -16.14 -8.82
C TRP A 106 -11.35 -17.39 -8.05
N PRO A 107 -10.86 -18.46 -8.71
CA PRO A 107 -10.33 -19.63 -7.99
C PRO A 107 -9.15 -19.31 -7.07
N TYR A 108 -8.47 -18.18 -7.28
CA TYR A 108 -7.33 -17.72 -6.49
C TYR A 108 -7.71 -16.61 -5.50
N PHE A 109 -8.95 -16.13 -5.49
CA PHE A 109 -9.40 -15.01 -4.66
C PHE A 109 -9.13 -15.25 -3.17
N LYS A 110 -9.25 -16.51 -2.71
CA LYS A 110 -8.93 -16.89 -1.32
C LYS A 110 -7.52 -16.46 -0.88
N ARG A 111 -6.53 -16.47 -1.80
CA ARG A 111 -5.15 -16.04 -1.48
C ARG A 111 -5.10 -14.58 -1.03
N PHE A 112 -5.79 -13.71 -1.78
CA PHE A 112 -5.89 -12.29 -1.43
C PHE A 112 -6.71 -12.07 -0.16
N THR A 113 -7.83 -12.78 0.00
CA THR A 113 -8.66 -12.61 1.21
C THR A 113 -8.01 -13.13 2.47
N ASP A 114 -7.28 -14.25 2.42
CA ASP A 114 -6.50 -14.75 3.56
C ASP A 114 -5.42 -13.73 3.96
N TYR A 115 -4.71 -13.17 2.98
CA TYR A 115 -3.72 -12.11 3.19
C TYR A 115 -4.32 -10.90 3.92
N LYS A 116 -5.43 -10.35 3.42
CA LYS A 116 -6.13 -9.22 4.06
C LYS A 116 -6.72 -9.59 5.43
N ALA A 117 -7.22 -10.81 5.59
CA ALA A 117 -7.77 -11.29 6.86
C ALA A 117 -6.69 -11.38 7.95
N ARG A 118 -5.47 -11.84 7.62
CA ARG A 118 -4.36 -11.88 8.58
C ARG A 118 -3.98 -10.49 9.07
N PHE A 119 -3.87 -9.50 8.18
CA PHE A 119 -3.64 -8.11 8.60
C PHE A 119 -4.80 -7.54 9.41
N SER A 120 -6.04 -7.76 8.99
CA SER A 120 -7.22 -7.28 9.71
C SER A 120 -7.28 -7.86 11.13
N ALA A 121 -7.02 -9.17 11.27
CA ALA A 121 -6.96 -9.83 12.58
C ALA A 121 -5.89 -9.21 13.48
N LEU A 122 -4.68 -8.98 12.97
CA LEU A 122 -3.60 -8.40 13.77
C LEU A 122 -3.88 -6.95 14.16
N PHE A 123 -4.26 -6.12 13.20
CA PHE A 123 -4.35 -4.67 13.43
C PHE A 123 -5.62 -4.27 14.20
N GLN A 124 -6.68 -5.08 14.21
CA GLN A 124 -7.81 -4.87 15.13
C GLN A 124 -7.43 -5.14 16.60
N HIS A 125 -6.36 -5.89 16.86
CA HIS A 125 -5.85 -6.19 18.20
C HIS A 125 -4.57 -5.40 18.55
N ALA A 126 -4.24 -4.37 17.77
CA ALA A 126 -3.07 -3.54 17.98
C ALA A 126 -3.42 -2.04 17.93
N ASP A 127 -2.59 -1.22 18.55
CA ASP A 127 -2.64 0.23 18.46
C ASP A 127 -1.66 0.70 17.39
N MET A 128 -2.15 1.33 16.33
CA MET A 128 -1.27 1.99 15.36
C MET A 128 -0.56 3.16 16.05
N PHE A 129 0.77 3.12 16.11
CA PHE A 129 1.57 4.12 16.82
C PHE A 129 1.63 5.45 16.05
N ALA A 130 1.35 6.54 16.75
CA ALA A 130 1.54 7.90 16.27
C ALA A 130 1.87 8.84 17.44
N ASP A 131 2.89 9.66 17.25
CA ASP A 131 3.39 10.61 18.26
C ASP A 131 3.53 12.04 17.70
N ILE A 132 3.10 12.24 16.45
CA ILE A 132 2.91 13.53 15.79
C ILE A 132 1.41 13.72 15.49
N ALA A 133 0.85 14.86 15.85
CA ALA A 133 -0.48 15.27 15.41
C ALA A 133 -0.37 16.27 14.26
N VAL A 134 -1.27 16.17 13.29
CA VAL A 134 -1.36 17.11 12.15
C VAL A 134 -2.73 17.75 12.19
N LEU A 135 -2.80 19.09 12.22
CA LEU A 135 -4.04 19.86 12.11
C LEU A 135 -4.20 20.38 10.68
N PRO A 136 -5.13 19.81 9.89
CA PRO A 136 -5.47 20.35 8.58
C PRO A 136 -6.36 21.59 8.70
N PRO A 137 -6.36 22.50 7.72
CA PRO A 137 -7.05 23.78 7.80
C PRO A 137 -8.52 23.65 7.38
N VAL A 138 -9.27 22.78 8.06
CA VAL A 138 -10.66 22.41 7.68
C VAL A 138 -11.58 23.64 7.70
N PHE A 139 -11.47 24.50 8.70
CA PHE A 139 -12.33 25.67 8.79
C PHE A 139 -11.96 26.77 7.78
N ASP A 140 -10.69 26.89 7.44
CA ASP A 140 -10.26 27.77 6.34
C ASP A 140 -10.77 27.23 5.00
N MET A 141 -10.66 25.92 4.76
CA MET A 141 -11.26 25.26 3.60
C MET A 141 -12.77 25.54 3.51
N TRP A 142 -13.50 25.40 4.62
CA TRP A 142 -14.94 25.69 4.63
C TRP A 142 -15.26 27.17 4.39
N SER A 143 -14.38 28.08 4.81
CA SER A 143 -14.54 29.51 4.54
C SER A 143 -14.34 29.84 3.06
N LEU A 144 -13.55 29.04 2.33
CA LEU A 144 -13.27 29.22 0.90
C LEU A 144 -14.26 28.46 -0.01
N TYR A 145 -14.67 27.26 0.39
CA TYR A 145 -15.38 26.31 -0.48
C TYR A 145 -16.71 25.80 0.09
N ALA A 146 -17.14 26.31 1.25
CA ALA A 146 -18.19 25.73 2.08
C ALA A 146 -17.84 24.33 2.63
N ALA A 147 -18.69 23.82 3.52
CA ALA A 147 -18.50 22.49 4.10
C ALA A 147 -18.72 21.39 3.05
N GLN A 148 -17.75 20.48 2.92
CA GLN A 148 -17.83 19.33 2.01
C GLN A 148 -18.66 18.21 2.65
N ASN A 149 -19.97 18.20 2.38
CA ASN A 149 -20.92 17.20 2.87
C ASN A 149 -21.34 16.20 1.78
N GLU A 150 -20.79 16.33 0.57
CA GLU A 150 -20.99 15.37 -0.50
C GLU A 150 -20.40 14.00 -0.14
N PRO A 151 -21.01 12.89 -0.62
CA PRO A 151 -20.52 11.54 -0.34
C PRO A 151 -19.10 11.29 -0.87
N PHE A 152 -18.64 12.12 -1.81
CA PHE A 152 -17.32 12.04 -2.43
C PHE A 152 -16.67 13.42 -2.46
N PRO A 153 -15.99 13.86 -1.38
CA PRO A 153 -15.36 15.17 -1.33
C PRO A 153 -14.36 15.34 -2.48
N LEU A 154 -14.55 16.38 -3.28
CA LEU A 154 -13.79 16.59 -4.52
C LEU A 154 -12.52 17.43 -4.32
N ILE A 155 -12.41 18.11 -3.18
CA ILE A 155 -11.37 19.09 -2.90
C ILE A 155 -10.46 18.52 -1.83
N THR A 156 -9.17 18.53 -2.10
CA THR A 156 -8.13 18.34 -1.10
C THR A 156 -7.52 19.72 -0.85
N TYR A 157 -7.66 20.25 0.36
CA TYR A 157 -7.13 21.58 0.70
C TYR A 157 -6.19 21.55 1.92
N PRO A 158 -4.98 22.12 1.80
CA PRO A 158 -4.34 22.43 0.53
C PRO A 158 -4.08 21.15 -0.29
N ASP A 159 -3.78 21.30 -1.58
CA ASP A 159 -3.56 20.18 -2.50
C ASP A 159 -2.45 19.21 -2.03
N TYR A 160 -1.47 19.72 -1.29
CA TYR A 160 -0.35 18.96 -0.72
C TYR A 160 -0.63 18.32 0.65
N LEU A 161 -1.84 18.45 1.21
CA LEU A 161 -2.19 17.92 2.55
C LEU A 161 -1.80 16.45 2.74
N LEU A 162 -1.98 15.62 1.72
CA LEU A 162 -1.68 14.19 1.77
C LEU A 162 -0.17 13.91 1.75
N ASN A 163 0.63 14.75 1.09
CA ASN A 163 2.08 14.57 1.00
C ASN A 163 2.74 14.68 2.38
N ILE A 164 2.17 15.46 3.31
CA ILE A 164 2.75 15.68 4.64
C ILE A 164 2.74 14.40 5.49
N TRP A 165 1.58 13.75 5.63
CA TRP A 165 1.51 12.53 6.45
C TRP A 165 2.23 11.36 5.76
N GLU A 166 2.18 11.29 4.42
CA GLU A 166 2.91 10.28 3.65
C GLU A 166 4.43 10.44 3.84
N ALA A 167 4.96 11.66 3.76
CA ALA A 167 6.37 11.94 4.01
C ALA A 167 6.80 11.52 5.42
N MET A 168 5.98 11.81 6.44
CA MET A 168 6.24 11.36 7.82
C MET A 168 6.35 9.85 7.93
N HIS A 169 5.40 9.11 7.33
CA HIS A 169 5.39 7.65 7.38
C HIS A 169 6.55 7.05 6.60
N ARG A 170 6.89 7.61 5.42
CA ARG A 170 8.03 7.20 4.59
C ARG A 170 9.39 7.46 5.25
N CYS A 171 9.46 8.44 6.17
CA CYS A 171 10.68 8.79 6.90
C CYS A 171 10.77 8.16 8.31
N GLY A 172 9.92 7.20 8.66
CA GLY A 172 10.05 6.44 9.90
C GLY A 172 9.27 6.97 11.11
N ASN A 173 8.39 7.95 10.91
CA ASN A 173 7.50 8.47 11.95
C ASN A 173 6.05 8.01 11.73
N GLY A 174 5.19 8.26 12.72
CA GLY A 174 3.76 7.97 12.65
C GLY A 174 2.98 9.20 13.09
N CYS A 175 1.89 9.50 12.40
CA CYS A 175 1.07 10.66 12.69
C CYS A 175 -0.42 10.38 12.58
N ASP A 176 -1.23 11.20 13.23
CA ASP A 176 -2.69 11.25 13.13
C ASP A 176 -3.15 12.66 12.74
N TYR A 177 -4.24 12.77 11.97
CA TYR A 177 -4.97 14.02 11.86
C TYR A 177 -5.72 14.33 13.16
N THR A 178 -5.77 15.60 13.53
CA THR A 178 -6.50 16.11 14.69
C THR A 178 -7.45 17.26 14.29
N SER A 179 -8.14 17.84 15.26
CA SER A 179 -9.03 18.99 15.09
C SER A 179 -8.88 19.97 16.25
N ASP A 180 -9.32 21.22 16.08
CA ASP A 180 -9.39 22.20 17.15
C ASP A 180 -10.09 21.67 18.41
N GLY A 181 -11.24 21.02 18.23
CA GLY A 181 -11.99 20.43 19.35
C GLY A 181 -11.20 19.38 20.12
N VAL A 182 -10.42 18.55 19.42
CA VAL A 182 -9.54 17.56 20.04
C VAL A 182 -8.38 18.24 20.77
N ILE A 183 -7.76 19.25 20.16
CA ILE A 183 -6.68 20.02 20.78
C ILE A 183 -7.17 20.66 22.08
N ARG A 184 -8.29 21.40 22.05
CA ARG A 184 -8.87 22.05 23.24
C ARG A 184 -9.16 21.06 24.36
N ALA A 185 -9.71 19.89 24.00
CA ALA A 185 -10.06 18.85 24.96
C ALA A 185 -8.85 18.00 25.42
N SER A 186 -7.66 18.21 24.87
CA SER A 186 -6.45 17.50 25.26
C SER A 186 -5.92 17.98 26.61
N GLN A 187 -5.34 17.04 27.34
CA GLN A 187 -4.52 17.34 28.52
C GLN A 187 -3.08 17.59 28.06
N VAL A 188 -2.39 18.55 28.66
CA VAL A 188 -0.95 18.73 28.46
C VAL A 188 -0.21 18.04 29.60
N LYS A 189 0.61 17.04 29.28
CA LYS A 189 1.41 16.29 30.27
C LYS A 189 2.84 16.11 29.75
N ASN A 190 3.82 16.57 30.52
CA ASN A 190 5.26 16.40 30.23
C ASN A 190 5.63 16.79 28.79
N GLY A 191 5.15 17.95 28.33
CA GLY A 191 5.41 18.44 26.96
C GLY A 191 4.66 17.69 25.86
N ARG A 192 3.58 16.97 26.19
CA ARG A 192 2.78 16.20 25.23
C ARG A 192 1.31 16.58 25.28
N LEU A 193 0.65 16.65 24.12
CA LEU A 193 -0.81 16.70 23.99
C LEU A 193 -1.37 15.28 24.13
N VAL A 194 -2.20 15.05 25.13
CA VAL A 194 -2.79 13.73 25.43
C VAL A 194 -4.30 13.79 25.23
N TYR A 195 -4.81 12.95 24.33
CA TYR A 195 -6.23 12.81 24.04
C TYR A 195 -6.61 11.34 23.91
N GLY A 196 -7.51 10.86 24.78
CA GLY A 196 -7.87 9.44 24.83
C GLY A 196 -6.61 8.56 24.96
N PRO A 197 -6.38 7.57 24.08
CA PRO A 197 -5.20 6.73 24.11
C PRO A 197 -3.97 7.35 23.41
N ARG A 198 -4.10 8.56 22.87
CA ARG A 198 -3.07 9.20 22.04
C ARG A 198 -2.25 10.21 22.81
N SER A 199 -0.97 10.31 22.45
CA SER A 199 -0.04 11.24 23.08
C SER A 199 0.98 11.76 22.06
N TYR A 200 0.98 13.07 21.83
CA TYR A 200 1.75 13.71 20.76
C TYR A 200 2.79 14.69 21.34
N HIS A 201 4.05 14.57 20.93
CA HIS A 201 5.11 15.55 21.29
C HIS A 201 5.20 16.71 20.29
N THR A 202 4.72 16.50 19.07
CA THR A 202 4.75 17.49 17.98
C THR A 202 3.35 17.68 17.40
N LEU A 203 2.99 18.93 17.14
CA LEU A 203 1.82 19.33 16.37
C LEU A 203 2.26 20.03 15.08
N VAL A 204 1.67 19.67 13.95
CA VAL A 204 1.92 20.32 12.65
C VAL A 204 0.65 20.99 12.16
N LEU A 205 0.66 22.31 12.03
CA LEU A 205 -0.43 23.11 11.47
C LEU A 205 -0.18 23.30 9.97
N ILE A 206 -1.06 22.79 9.12
CA ILE A 206 -0.91 22.91 7.66
C ILE A 206 -1.75 24.11 7.21
N GLN A 207 -1.13 25.23 6.85
CA GLN A 207 -1.80 26.41 6.29
C GLN A 207 -3.03 26.86 7.10
N VAL A 208 -2.94 26.80 8.43
CA VAL A 208 -4.02 27.18 9.34
C VAL A 208 -3.97 28.69 9.56
N GLU A 209 -4.96 29.41 9.04
CA GLU A 209 -5.06 30.87 9.17
C GLU A 209 -5.96 31.26 10.35
N ARG A 210 -7.07 30.53 10.52
CA ARG A 210 -8.09 30.79 11.54
C ARG A 210 -8.09 29.72 12.62
N MET A 211 -8.19 30.15 13.88
CA MET A 211 -8.35 29.26 15.04
C MET A 211 -9.25 29.88 16.11
N ASP A 212 -9.84 29.06 16.97
CA ASP A 212 -10.52 29.55 18.16
C ASP A 212 -9.50 30.07 19.21
N PRO A 213 -9.82 31.15 19.96
CA PRO A 213 -8.98 31.64 21.05
C PRO A 213 -8.63 30.56 22.08
N GLU A 214 -9.57 29.68 22.42
CA GLU A 214 -9.38 28.58 23.36
C GLU A 214 -8.42 27.53 22.82
N THR A 215 -8.41 27.30 21.49
CA THR A 215 -7.44 26.40 20.87
C THR A 215 -6.05 27.01 20.95
N THR A 216 -5.88 28.29 20.61
CA THR A 216 -4.57 28.97 20.69
C THR A 216 -4.04 29.09 22.12
N ALA A 217 -4.91 29.29 23.12
CA ALA A 217 -4.54 29.22 24.53
C ALA A 217 -3.96 27.84 24.90
N LYS A 218 -4.57 26.76 24.42
CA LYS A 218 -4.07 25.40 24.62
C LYS A 218 -2.72 25.15 23.92
N LEU A 219 -2.49 25.77 22.76
CA LEU A 219 -1.17 25.72 22.10
C LEU A 219 -0.08 26.38 22.95
N VAL A 220 -0.39 27.51 23.60
CA VAL A 220 0.53 28.17 24.54
C VAL A 220 0.86 27.24 25.71
N GLU A 221 -0.13 26.60 26.32
CA GLU A 221 0.06 25.61 27.39
C GLU A 221 0.98 24.46 26.92
N PHE A 222 0.73 23.93 25.74
CA PHE A 222 1.50 22.84 25.15
C PHE A 222 2.98 23.20 24.93
N VAL A 223 3.25 24.35 24.30
CA VAL A 223 4.63 24.80 24.03
C VAL A 223 5.39 25.13 25.32
N LYS A 224 4.73 25.78 26.29
CA LYS A 224 5.30 26.03 27.63
C LYS A 224 5.71 24.74 28.33
N ALA A 225 4.90 23.69 28.20
CA ALA A 225 5.18 22.40 28.81
C ALA A 225 6.28 21.57 28.13
N GLY A 226 6.77 21.97 26.95
CA GLY A 226 7.80 21.22 26.22
C GLY A 226 7.42 20.80 24.80
N GLY A 227 6.16 20.96 24.42
CA GLY A 227 5.66 20.58 23.10
C GLY A 227 6.24 21.41 21.96
N ARG A 228 6.24 20.84 20.76
CA ARG A 228 6.67 21.51 19.54
C ARG A 228 5.52 21.70 18.56
N ILE A 229 5.47 22.85 17.91
CA ILE A 229 4.52 23.21 16.87
C ILE A 229 5.28 23.66 15.62
N PHE A 230 4.97 23.04 14.48
CA PHE A 230 5.37 23.53 13.16
C PHE A 230 4.16 24.15 12.45
N CYS A 231 4.29 25.39 12.01
CA CYS A 231 3.31 26.08 11.17
C CYS A 231 3.81 26.09 9.73
N ILE A 232 3.18 25.32 8.84
CA ILE A 232 3.56 25.25 7.43
C ILE A 232 2.79 26.33 6.67
N GLU A 233 3.51 27.13 5.89
CA GLU A 233 3.06 28.28 5.09
C GLU A 233 2.52 29.47 5.89
N THR A 234 1.70 29.24 6.91
CA THR A 234 0.94 30.28 7.62
C THR A 234 0.96 30.05 9.12
N ILE A 235 1.19 31.12 9.87
CA ILE A 235 0.94 31.19 11.32
C ILE A 235 -0.51 31.67 11.52
N PRO A 236 -1.31 31.02 12.39
CA PRO A 236 -2.67 31.47 12.67
C PRO A 236 -2.70 32.92 13.16
N HIS A 237 -3.64 33.72 12.68
CA HIS A 237 -3.77 35.13 13.08
C HIS A 237 -5.21 35.67 13.06
N LYS A 238 -6.18 34.83 12.68
CA LYS A 238 -7.60 35.17 12.63
C LYS A 238 -8.44 34.28 13.56
N SER A 239 -9.60 34.79 13.98
CA SER A 239 -10.57 33.98 14.74
C SER A 239 -11.57 33.26 13.83
N LEU A 240 -12.20 32.19 14.35
CA LEU A 240 -13.24 31.45 13.66
C LEU A 240 -14.63 32.08 13.84
N GLY A 241 -15.35 32.31 12.74
CA GLY A 241 -16.72 32.83 12.73
C GLY A 241 -16.84 34.33 13.03
N LEU A 242 -18.01 34.91 12.79
CA LEU A 242 -18.25 36.36 12.89
C LEU A 242 -18.65 36.84 14.29
N HIS A 243 -19.04 35.93 15.18
CA HIS A 243 -19.48 36.32 16.52
C HIS A 243 -18.30 36.87 17.34
N ASN A 244 -18.37 38.16 17.69
CA ASN A 244 -17.34 38.90 18.43
C ASN A 244 -15.92 38.72 17.83
N TRP A 245 -15.83 38.67 16.49
CA TRP A 245 -14.61 38.27 15.79
C TRP A 245 -13.43 39.20 16.07
N GLU A 246 -13.63 40.51 16.20
CA GLU A 246 -12.54 41.47 16.49
C GLU A 246 -11.87 41.17 17.83
N ALA A 247 -12.66 40.98 18.89
CA ALA A 247 -12.15 40.68 20.23
C ALA A 247 -11.48 39.30 20.27
N ARG A 248 -12.07 38.30 19.62
CA ARG A 248 -11.52 36.94 19.57
C ARG A 248 -10.26 36.86 18.71
N GLU A 249 -10.20 37.59 17.61
CA GLU A 249 -9.02 37.68 16.77
C GLU A 249 -7.86 38.32 17.52
N LYS A 250 -8.14 39.39 18.28
CA LYS A 250 -7.14 39.98 19.18
C LYS A 250 -6.58 38.94 20.17
N GLN A 251 -7.43 38.12 20.79
CA GLN A 251 -6.99 37.05 21.70
C GLN A 251 -6.12 36.00 20.97
N VAL A 252 -6.49 35.61 19.76
CA VAL A 252 -5.67 34.72 18.92
C VAL A 252 -4.29 35.33 18.70
N GLN A 253 -4.24 36.59 18.25
CA GLN A 253 -2.99 37.30 17.99
C GLN A 253 -2.11 37.44 19.26
N GLU A 254 -2.72 37.69 20.41
CA GLU A 254 -2.03 37.75 21.71
C GLU A 254 -1.41 36.38 22.09
N HIS A 255 -2.14 35.28 21.94
CA HIS A 255 -1.59 33.94 22.19
C HIS A 255 -0.47 33.58 21.21
N ILE A 256 -0.62 33.94 19.93
CA ILE A 256 0.41 33.72 18.91
C ILE A 256 1.67 34.55 19.20
N ALA A 257 1.52 35.78 19.68
CA ALA A 257 2.66 36.58 20.15
C ALA A 257 3.40 35.92 21.33
N GLN A 258 2.67 35.28 22.25
CA GLN A 258 3.30 34.49 23.32
C GLN A 258 4.06 33.28 22.78
N LEU A 259 3.52 32.57 21.80
CA LEU A 259 4.17 31.41 21.18
C LEU A 259 5.48 31.79 20.48
N LYS A 260 5.54 32.96 19.84
CA LYS A 260 6.75 33.48 19.18
C LYS A 260 7.93 33.70 20.13
N ASN A 261 7.71 33.77 21.45
CA ASN A 261 8.77 33.80 22.45
C ASN A 261 9.48 32.44 22.65
N TYR A 262 9.03 31.38 21.96
CA TYR A 262 9.61 30.04 22.01
C TYR A 262 10.08 29.59 20.61
N PRO A 263 11.07 30.26 19.99
CA PRO A 263 11.46 30.04 18.59
C PRO A 263 11.96 28.61 18.29
N ASP A 264 12.50 27.89 19.28
CA ASP A 264 12.95 26.49 19.11
C ASP A 264 11.80 25.47 19.15
N ARG A 265 10.58 25.93 19.47
CA ARG A 265 9.39 25.09 19.66
C ARG A 265 8.20 25.55 18.83
N PHE A 266 8.08 26.82 18.49
CA PHE A 266 7.04 27.36 17.63
C PHE A 266 7.70 27.88 16.35
N ILE A 267 7.63 27.06 15.30
CA ILE A 267 8.48 27.22 14.12
C ILE A 267 7.61 27.42 12.89
N GLU A 268 7.90 28.46 12.10
CA GLU A 268 7.34 28.62 10.76
C GLU A 268 8.19 27.87 9.74
N LEU A 269 7.53 27.11 8.87
CA LEU A 269 8.16 26.39 7.76
C LEU A 269 7.51 26.82 6.45
N LYS A 270 8.30 26.90 5.39
CA LYS A 270 7.78 26.93 4.02
C LYS A 270 7.70 25.52 3.48
N LYS A 271 6.61 25.22 2.77
CA LYS A 271 6.47 23.98 2.02
C LYS A 271 7.53 23.96 0.91
N PRO A 272 8.00 22.77 0.49
CA PRO A 272 8.85 22.68 -0.67
C PRO A 272 8.03 22.86 -1.97
N GLU A 273 8.70 23.14 -3.08
CA GLU A 273 8.07 23.07 -4.41
C GLU A 273 7.76 21.63 -4.83
N LYS A 274 8.67 20.71 -4.47
CA LYS A 274 8.62 19.27 -4.72
C LYS A 274 9.48 18.52 -3.70
N ASP A 275 9.35 17.20 -3.65
CA ASP A 275 10.11 16.31 -2.78
C ASP A 275 9.83 16.53 -1.28
N PHE A 276 8.56 16.32 -0.92
CA PHE A 276 8.10 16.42 0.47
C PHE A 276 8.80 15.42 1.39
N ILE A 277 9.30 14.31 0.86
CA ILE A 277 9.99 13.25 1.61
C ILE A 277 11.34 13.75 2.12
N HIS A 278 12.20 14.26 1.24
CA HIS A 278 13.51 14.76 1.65
C HIS A 278 13.40 16.08 2.43
N TRP A 279 12.41 16.93 2.10
CA TRP A 279 12.09 18.10 2.91
C TRP A 279 11.74 17.72 4.35
N TYR A 280 10.84 16.76 4.56
CA TYR A 280 10.51 16.28 5.90
C TYR A 280 11.71 15.62 6.59
N LYS A 281 12.52 14.85 5.86
CA LYS A 281 13.76 14.27 6.41
C LYS A 281 14.73 15.36 6.90
N GLY A 282 14.84 16.47 6.18
CA GLY A 282 15.61 17.65 6.62
C GLY A 282 15.07 18.24 7.91
N ILE A 283 13.74 18.41 8.03
CA ILE A 283 13.08 18.86 9.28
C ILE A 283 13.35 17.88 10.42
N GLN A 284 13.25 16.58 10.16
CA GLN A 284 13.51 15.52 11.13
C GLN A 284 14.92 15.65 11.72
N GLN A 285 15.93 15.87 10.87
CA GLN A 285 17.33 16.06 11.26
C GLN A 285 17.54 17.40 11.98
N GLN A 286 17.05 18.50 11.41
CA GLN A 286 17.26 19.85 11.96
C GLN A 286 16.66 20.02 13.35
N TYR A 287 15.50 19.41 13.61
CA TYR A 287 14.76 19.58 14.86
C TYR A 287 14.78 18.34 15.76
N ASN A 288 15.60 17.33 15.44
CA ASN A 288 15.73 16.09 16.20
C ASN A 288 14.38 15.38 16.45
N ILE A 289 13.57 15.23 15.41
CA ILE A 289 12.33 14.43 15.48
C ILE A 289 12.75 12.96 15.37
N THR A 290 12.68 12.19 16.44
CA THR A 290 13.19 10.81 16.44
C THR A 290 12.24 9.86 15.69
N PRO A 291 12.68 9.17 14.62
CA PRO A 291 11.92 8.06 14.04
C PRO A 291 12.03 6.79 14.89
N TYR A 292 10.99 5.96 14.86
CA TYR A 292 11.06 4.61 15.45
C TYR A 292 11.72 3.59 14.51
N VAL A 293 11.91 3.96 13.25
CA VAL A 293 12.76 3.25 12.29
C VAL A 293 13.44 4.24 11.36
N THR A 294 14.77 4.24 11.32
CA THR A 294 15.51 5.08 10.37
C THR A 294 15.51 4.41 9.01
N VAL A 295 15.06 5.14 7.99
CA VAL A 295 15.12 4.72 6.57
C VAL A 295 16.24 5.50 5.89
N ASN A 296 17.31 4.83 5.48
CA ASN A 296 18.49 5.51 4.93
C ASN A 296 18.16 6.26 3.63
N GLN A 297 17.36 5.66 2.76
CA GLN A 297 16.89 6.24 1.50
C GLN A 297 15.37 6.09 1.43
N PRO A 298 14.60 7.04 2.00
CA PRO A 298 13.15 7.02 1.84
C PRO A 298 12.78 7.39 0.40
N ASN A 299 11.70 6.81 -0.11
CA ASN A 299 11.21 7.05 -1.46
C ASN A 299 9.69 7.07 -1.50
N GLN A 300 9.11 7.45 -2.64
CA GLN A 300 7.67 7.63 -2.79
C GLN A 300 6.83 6.35 -2.78
N TYR A 301 7.43 5.17 -2.98
CA TYR A 301 6.73 3.90 -3.10
C TYR A 301 6.69 3.10 -1.80
N VAL A 302 7.68 3.26 -0.93
CA VAL A 302 7.80 2.48 0.30
C VAL A 302 7.28 3.25 1.50
N THR A 303 6.14 2.81 2.04
CA THR A 303 5.56 3.36 3.27
C THR A 303 5.70 2.37 4.41
N GLN A 304 5.83 2.87 5.64
CA GLN A 304 5.88 2.02 6.81
C GLN A 304 4.94 2.50 7.91
N CYS A 305 4.45 1.56 8.72
CA CYS A 305 3.59 1.81 9.86
C CYS A 305 4.01 0.96 11.06
N ARG A 306 4.01 1.56 12.26
CA ARG A 306 4.19 0.84 13.52
C ARG A 306 2.86 0.52 14.19
N TYR A 307 2.75 -0.70 14.71
CA TYR A 307 1.65 -1.15 15.56
C TYR A 307 2.19 -1.74 16.85
N GLN A 308 1.44 -1.57 17.95
CA GLN A 308 1.78 -2.11 19.26
C GLN A 308 0.63 -2.97 19.78
N ALA A 309 0.93 -4.20 20.21
CA ALA A 309 -0.06 -5.12 20.79
C ALA A 309 0.48 -5.71 22.09
N GLY A 310 0.11 -5.12 23.23
CA GLY A 310 0.68 -5.47 24.52
C GLY A 310 2.17 -5.19 24.55
N ASP A 311 3.00 -6.23 24.72
CA ASP A 311 4.45 -6.12 24.68
C ASP A 311 5.06 -6.33 23.29
N ARG A 312 4.26 -6.63 22.26
CA ARG A 312 4.72 -6.81 20.89
C ARG A 312 4.75 -5.49 20.13
N GLU A 313 5.80 -5.31 19.35
CA GLU A 313 5.94 -4.21 18.39
C GLU A 313 5.92 -4.80 16.98
N MET A 314 5.29 -4.10 16.04
CA MET A 314 5.16 -4.56 14.67
C MET A 314 5.45 -3.40 13.72
N LEU A 315 6.25 -3.64 12.70
CA LEU A 315 6.54 -2.71 11.62
C LEU A 315 6.06 -3.32 10.31
N LEU A 316 5.05 -2.71 9.69
CA LEU A 316 4.58 -3.07 8.36
C LEU A 316 5.30 -2.17 7.35
N PHE A 317 5.96 -2.76 6.37
CA PHE A 317 6.51 -2.08 5.20
C PHE A 317 5.75 -2.53 3.96
N ILE A 318 5.45 -1.58 3.06
CA ILE A 318 4.79 -1.87 1.79
C ILE A 318 5.49 -1.10 0.68
N ASN A 319 5.95 -1.83 -0.34
CA ASN A 319 6.31 -1.26 -1.64
C ASN A 319 5.07 -1.23 -2.53
N SER A 320 4.59 -0.03 -2.83
CA SER A 320 3.39 0.15 -3.64
C SER A 320 3.67 0.13 -5.14
N ASN A 321 4.92 0.11 -5.57
CA ASN A 321 5.27 0.05 -6.99
C ASN A 321 5.19 -1.38 -7.52
N MET A 322 4.54 -1.58 -8.66
CA MET A 322 4.29 -2.91 -9.26
C MET A 322 5.41 -3.41 -10.18
N GLU A 323 6.41 -2.58 -10.50
CA GLU A 323 7.49 -2.95 -11.42
C GLU A 323 8.88 -2.88 -10.76
N VAL A 324 9.08 -1.95 -9.82
CA VAL A 324 10.38 -1.60 -9.28
C VAL A 324 10.57 -2.19 -7.88
N PRO A 325 11.56 -3.08 -7.67
CA PRO A 325 11.96 -3.48 -6.33
C PRO A 325 12.69 -2.35 -5.61
N TYR A 326 12.67 -2.38 -4.28
CA TYR A 326 13.35 -1.39 -3.44
C TYR A 326 14.19 -2.06 -2.34
N PRO A 327 15.49 -2.32 -2.61
CA PRO A 327 16.43 -2.70 -1.57
C PRO A 327 16.81 -1.47 -0.75
N MET A 328 16.73 -1.58 0.57
CA MET A 328 17.09 -0.51 1.49
C MET A 328 17.70 -1.04 2.78
N GLU A 329 18.49 -0.21 3.44
CA GLU A 329 18.89 -0.44 4.82
C GLU A 329 17.96 0.36 5.74
N ILE A 330 17.43 -0.32 6.75
CA ILE A 330 16.67 0.29 7.84
C ILE A 330 17.38 0.02 9.17
N VAL A 331 17.24 0.95 10.11
CA VAL A 331 17.76 0.82 11.47
C VAL A 331 16.60 0.91 12.46
N ILE A 332 16.40 -0.15 13.22
CA ILE A 332 15.33 -0.27 14.21
C ILE A 332 15.72 0.47 15.48
N ALA A 333 14.80 1.27 16.03
CA ALA A 333 15.05 1.97 17.28
C ALA A 333 15.23 0.97 18.45
N PRO A 334 16.23 1.16 19.35
CA PRO A 334 16.59 0.19 20.39
C PRO A 334 15.42 -0.26 21.29
N GLU A 335 14.48 0.64 21.57
CA GLU A 335 13.29 0.37 22.40
C GLU A 335 12.36 -0.68 21.80
N LEU A 336 12.33 -0.83 20.47
CA LEU A 336 11.54 -1.87 19.80
C LEU A 336 12.18 -3.25 20.00
N MET A 337 13.50 -3.30 20.11
CA MET A 337 14.27 -4.55 20.23
C MET A 337 14.50 -4.99 21.68
N ALA A 338 14.20 -4.14 22.66
CA ALA A 338 14.54 -4.35 24.06
C ALA A 338 14.02 -5.70 24.60
N LYS A 339 14.91 -6.70 24.72
CA LYS A 339 14.62 -8.08 25.15
C LYS A 339 13.65 -8.84 24.22
N ARG A 340 13.50 -8.41 22.97
CA ARG A 340 12.63 -9.01 21.97
C ARG A 340 13.44 -9.64 20.84
N GLN A 341 12.93 -10.74 20.29
CA GLN A 341 13.39 -11.35 19.06
C GLN A 341 12.66 -10.71 17.88
N ALA A 342 13.38 -10.42 16.80
CA ALA A 342 12.76 -9.99 15.55
C ALA A 342 12.28 -11.19 14.73
N TRP A 343 11.15 -11.00 14.05
CA TRP A 343 10.46 -12.01 13.26
C TRP A 343 9.98 -11.40 11.95
N ILE A 344 9.92 -12.19 10.89
CA ILE A 344 9.07 -11.94 9.74
C ILE A 344 7.81 -12.77 9.91
N TRP A 345 6.65 -12.13 9.87
CA TRP A 345 5.35 -12.80 9.80
C TRP A 345 4.87 -12.68 8.36
N ASP A 346 4.79 -13.81 7.67
CA ASP A 346 4.42 -13.86 6.27
C ASP A 346 2.89 -13.82 6.15
N ALA A 347 2.38 -12.74 5.57
CA ALA A 347 0.94 -12.53 5.43
C ALA A 347 0.33 -13.39 4.31
N ASP A 348 1.10 -13.98 3.40
CA ASP A 348 0.58 -14.88 2.37
C ASP A 348 0.40 -16.30 2.90
N THR A 349 1.38 -16.78 3.66
CA THR A 349 1.40 -18.16 4.16
C THR A 349 0.83 -18.28 5.58
N GLY A 350 0.97 -17.24 6.40
CA GLY A 350 0.66 -17.27 7.83
C GLY A 350 1.79 -17.84 8.68
N GLU A 351 2.94 -18.16 8.08
CA GLU A 351 4.12 -18.64 8.79
C GLU A 351 4.91 -17.49 9.41
N ARG A 352 5.79 -17.82 10.36
CA ARG A 352 6.71 -16.86 10.97
C ARG A 352 8.12 -17.41 11.05
N TYR A 353 9.08 -16.51 10.86
CA TYR A 353 10.49 -16.84 10.80
C TYR A 353 11.30 -15.86 11.64
N LYS A 354 12.27 -16.35 12.40
CA LYS A 354 13.20 -15.49 13.13
C LYS A 354 14.03 -14.69 12.15
N LEU A 355 14.22 -13.41 12.45
CA LEU A 355 15.10 -12.52 11.72
C LEU A 355 16.27 -12.12 12.61
N ASP A 356 17.49 -12.36 12.14
CA ASP A 356 18.70 -11.91 12.82
C ASP A 356 19.02 -10.48 12.38
N ILE A 357 19.14 -9.57 13.35
CA ILE A 357 19.25 -8.13 13.11
C ILE A 357 20.43 -7.52 13.89
N PRO A 358 21.67 -7.87 13.53
CA PRO A 358 22.85 -7.41 14.26
C PRO A 358 22.90 -5.87 14.32
N GLY A 359 23.02 -5.32 15.52
CA GLY A 359 23.00 -3.87 15.74
C GLY A 359 21.68 -3.17 15.37
N GLY A 360 20.59 -3.92 15.22
CA GLY A 360 19.28 -3.39 14.80
C GLY A 360 19.19 -2.99 13.34
N LYS A 361 20.17 -3.38 12.52
CA LYS A 361 20.18 -3.09 11.08
C LYS A 361 19.53 -4.22 10.30
N ILE A 362 18.73 -3.87 9.29
CA ILE A 362 18.09 -4.82 8.39
C ILE A 362 18.32 -4.36 6.96
N ALA A 363 18.92 -5.23 6.15
CA ALA A 363 18.89 -5.11 4.69
C ALA A 363 17.52 -5.63 4.23
N LEU A 364 16.58 -4.70 4.04
CA LEU A 364 15.21 -5.00 3.64
C LEU A 364 15.09 -4.85 2.13
N ASP A 365 14.92 -5.98 1.44
CA ASP A 365 14.65 -6.03 0.01
C ASP A 365 13.16 -6.28 -0.22
N LEU A 366 12.44 -5.23 -0.65
CA LEU A 366 11.03 -5.33 -1.04
C LEU A 366 10.94 -5.47 -2.56
N GLY A 367 10.46 -6.62 -3.03
CA GLY A 367 10.06 -6.80 -4.41
C GLY A 367 8.94 -5.85 -4.85
N PRO A 368 8.60 -5.83 -6.14
CA PRO A 368 7.44 -5.10 -6.61
C PRO A 368 6.16 -5.57 -5.91
N ALA A 369 5.27 -4.64 -5.56
CA ALA A 369 4.01 -4.85 -4.85
C ALA A 369 4.13 -5.59 -3.50
N GLU A 370 5.34 -5.69 -2.94
CA GLU A 370 5.60 -6.54 -1.78
C GLU A 370 5.31 -5.83 -0.45
N SER A 371 4.86 -6.62 0.52
CA SER A 371 4.72 -6.19 1.91
C SER A 371 5.53 -7.07 2.85
N ARG A 372 6.07 -6.49 3.91
CA ARG A 372 6.80 -7.21 4.97
C ARG A 372 6.33 -6.75 6.34
N LEU A 373 5.90 -7.70 7.17
CA LEU A 373 5.57 -7.47 8.57
C LEU A 373 6.72 -7.97 9.43
N ILE A 374 7.45 -7.04 10.04
CA ILE A 374 8.53 -7.33 11.00
C ILE A 374 7.94 -7.20 12.40
N VAL A 375 8.00 -8.27 13.19
CA VAL A 375 7.43 -8.33 14.54
C VAL A 375 8.55 -8.50 15.56
N PHE A 376 8.49 -7.76 16.64
CA PHE A 376 9.36 -7.90 17.80
C PHE A 376 8.51 -8.43 18.96
N ASP A 377 8.81 -9.64 19.42
CA ASP A 377 8.14 -10.24 20.57
C ASP A 377 9.13 -11.03 21.45
N LYS A 378 8.65 -11.59 22.56
CA LYS A 378 9.51 -12.32 23.52
C LYS A 378 9.71 -13.79 23.16
N GLU A 379 9.05 -14.31 22.14
CA GLU A 379 9.24 -15.70 21.70
C GLU A 379 10.62 -15.84 21.04
N LYS A 380 11.30 -16.96 21.27
CA LYS A 380 12.68 -17.18 20.80
C LYS A 380 12.84 -18.43 19.94
N LYS A 381 11.83 -19.30 19.91
CA LYS A 381 11.88 -20.59 19.20
C LYS A 381 11.22 -20.50 17.83
N GLY A 382 12.01 -20.71 16.78
CA GLY A 382 11.53 -20.76 15.39
C GLY A 382 12.69 -20.98 14.41
N SER A 383 12.35 -21.26 13.16
CA SER A 383 13.30 -21.33 12.05
C SER A 383 13.80 -19.93 11.67
N LEU A 384 15.02 -19.84 11.17
CA LEU A 384 15.56 -18.60 10.62
C LEU A 384 14.91 -18.28 9.27
N TYR A 385 14.64 -17.00 9.04
CA TYR A 385 14.20 -16.50 7.75
C TYR A 385 15.32 -16.66 6.72
N LYS A 386 14.97 -17.19 5.56
CA LYS A 386 15.86 -17.30 4.41
C LYS A 386 15.27 -16.44 3.31
N ALA A 387 15.95 -15.34 2.98
CA ALA A 387 15.53 -14.52 1.85
C ALA A 387 15.57 -15.36 0.56
N PRO A 388 14.57 -15.22 -0.32
CA PRO A 388 14.58 -15.91 -1.60
C PRO A 388 15.78 -15.43 -2.43
N LEU A 389 16.49 -16.37 -3.07
CA LEU A 389 17.58 -16.05 -3.97
C LEU A 389 16.99 -15.51 -5.28
N ILE A 390 17.18 -14.22 -5.56
CA ILE A 390 16.59 -13.55 -6.74
C ILE A 390 17.40 -13.77 -8.03
N SER A 391 18.68 -14.11 -7.88
CA SER A 391 19.61 -14.45 -8.95
C SER A 391 20.70 -15.38 -8.43
N GLY A 392 21.22 -16.26 -9.27
CA GLY A 392 22.26 -17.23 -8.91
C GLY A 392 23.46 -17.19 -9.85
N SER A 393 24.60 -17.71 -9.37
CA SER A 393 25.84 -17.75 -10.16
C SER A 393 25.89 -18.96 -11.10
N LYS A 394 25.24 -20.06 -10.70
CA LYS A 394 25.09 -21.26 -11.51
C LYS A 394 23.76 -21.24 -12.23
N THR A 395 23.78 -21.41 -13.54
CA THR A 395 22.57 -21.35 -14.38
C THR A 395 22.34 -22.67 -15.10
N THR A 396 21.06 -23.00 -15.30
CA THR A 396 20.63 -24.04 -16.22
C THR A 396 19.93 -23.37 -17.40
N ASP A 397 20.33 -23.73 -18.62
CA ASP A 397 19.75 -23.17 -19.83
C ASP A 397 18.26 -23.52 -19.95
N ILE A 398 17.46 -22.51 -20.31
CA ILE A 398 16.05 -22.67 -20.64
C ILE A 398 15.89 -22.45 -22.15
N PRO A 399 15.29 -23.40 -22.88
CA PRO A 399 15.02 -23.21 -24.30
C PRO A 399 14.14 -21.97 -24.56
N SER A 400 14.42 -21.25 -25.65
CA SER A 400 13.57 -20.14 -26.09
C SER A 400 12.19 -20.62 -26.55
N ARG A 401 12.11 -21.86 -27.06
CA ARG A 401 10.89 -22.44 -27.59
C ARG A 401 10.01 -22.99 -26.47
N TRP A 402 8.74 -22.62 -26.51
CA TRP A 402 7.68 -23.09 -25.63
C TRP A 402 6.49 -23.59 -26.44
N THR A 403 5.80 -24.58 -25.92
CA THR A 403 4.44 -24.93 -26.37
C THR A 403 3.44 -24.34 -25.39
N ALA A 404 2.25 -23.97 -25.86
CA ALA A 404 1.24 -23.36 -25.02
C ALA A 404 -0.15 -23.92 -25.33
N THR A 405 -0.82 -24.43 -24.29
CA THR A 405 -2.24 -24.79 -24.34
C THR A 405 -3.08 -23.62 -23.84
N PHE A 406 -3.90 -23.06 -24.70
CA PHE A 406 -4.86 -21.99 -24.37
C PHE A 406 -6.20 -22.61 -24.01
N LYS A 407 -6.58 -22.55 -22.73
CA LYS A 407 -7.90 -22.95 -22.24
C LYS A 407 -8.75 -21.70 -22.02
N HIS A 408 -9.60 -21.39 -22.99
CA HIS A 408 -10.40 -20.18 -22.98
C HIS A 408 -11.63 -20.32 -22.07
N ILE A 409 -12.15 -19.20 -21.56
CA ILE A 409 -13.31 -19.18 -20.66
C ILE A 409 -14.63 -19.68 -21.29
N ASP A 410 -14.70 -19.77 -22.62
CA ASP A 410 -15.83 -20.37 -23.36
C ASP A 410 -15.70 -21.90 -23.52
N GLY A 411 -14.64 -22.49 -22.97
CA GLY A 411 -14.36 -23.93 -23.05
C GLY A 411 -13.52 -24.35 -24.27
N THR A 412 -13.20 -23.45 -25.19
CA THR A 412 -12.34 -23.79 -26.33
C THR A 412 -10.89 -24.01 -25.90
N VAL A 413 -10.23 -24.95 -26.57
CA VAL A 413 -8.82 -25.29 -26.33
C VAL A 413 -8.04 -25.16 -27.64
N LYS A 414 -6.90 -24.48 -27.59
CA LYS A 414 -5.96 -24.36 -28.72
C LYS A 414 -4.53 -24.63 -28.27
N GLU A 415 -3.75 -25.24 -29.14
CA GLU A 415 -2.30 -25.43 -28.96
C GLU A 415 -1.54 -24.47 -29.86
N TYR A 416 -0.42 -23.94 -29.38
CA TYR A 416 0.43 -23.04 -30.16
C TYR A 416 1.91 -23.18 -29.76
N GLY A 417 2.81 -23.03 -30.72
CA GLY A 417 4.26 -23.01 -30.51
C GLY A 417 4.81 -21.60 -30.53
N PHE A 418 5.50 -21.20 -29.47
CA PHE A 418 6.27 -19.95 -29.39
C PHE A 418 7.74 -20.24 -29.65
N ASP A 419 8.35 -19.61 -30.64
CA ASP A 419 9.83 -19.65 -30.80
C ASP A 419 10.54 -18.79 -29.75
N ALA A 420 9.83 -17.78 -29.23
CA ALA A 420 10.20 -16.96 -28.08
C ALA A 420 8.94 -16.49 -27.33
N LEU A 421 9.05 -16.38 -26.01
CA LEU A 421 7.99 -15.80 -25.16
C LEU A 421 7.78 -14.32 -25.52
N LYS A 422 6.53 -13.89 -25.45
CA LYS A 422 6.11 -12.52 -25.74
C LYS A 422 4.80 -12.20 -25.05
N ASP A 423 4.54 -10.91 -24.89
CA ASP A 423 3.26 -10.41 -24.40
C ASP A 423 2.13 -10.82 -25.33
N LEU A 424 1.09 -11.46 -24.79
CA LEU A 424 -0.04 -11.94 -25.60
C LEU A 424 -0.77 -10.79 -26.29
N LYS A 425 -0.68 -9.57 -25.76
CA LYS A 425 -1.27 -8.39 -26.41
C LYS A 425 -0.71 -8.13 -27.80
N ASP A 426 0.52 -8.57 -28.06
CA ASP A 426 1.26 -8.36 -29.31
C ASP A 426 1.20 -9.62 -30.20
N THR A 427 0.15 -10.44 -30.03
CA THR A 427 -0.07 -11.70 -30.77
C THR A 427 -1.52 -11.83 -31.21
N ASP A 428 -1.80 -12.86 -32.01
CA ASP A 428 -3.17 -13.24 -32.39
C ASP A 428 -4.05 -13.66 -31.18
N PHE A 429 -3.43 -13.84 -30.00
CA PHE A 429 -4.12 -14.15 -28.75
C PHE A 429 -4.41 -12.89 -27.90
N VAL A 430 -4.32 -11.68 -28.47
CA VAL A 430 -4.59 -10.42 -27.76
C VAL A 430 -5.93 -10.40 -27.02
N SER A 431 -6.95 -11.06 -27.57
CA SER A 431 -8.30 -11.17 -27.00
C SER A 431 -8.52 -12.41 -26.15
N PHE A 432 -7.49 -13.21 -25.86
CA PHE A 432 -7.63 -14.42 -25.04
C PHE A 432 -7.98 -14.09 -23.60
N SER A 433 -8.97 -14.79 -23.04
CA SER A 433 -9.22 -14.83 -21.61
C SER A 433 -9.35 -16.26 -21.10
N GLY A 434 -8.63 -16.58 -20.03
CA GLY A 434 -8.65 -17.91 -19.42
C GLY A 434 -7.28 -18.30 -18.87
N THR A 435 -6.91 -19.57 -19.04
CA THR A 435 -5.63 -20.10 -18.57
C THR A 435 -4.77 -20.53 -19.74
N VAL A 436 -3.55 -19.98 -19.83
CA VAL A 436 -2.52 -20.42 -20.77
C VAL A 436 -1.52 -21.30 -20.05
N ILE A 437 -1.28 -22.51 -20.56
CA ILE A 437 -0.34 -23.47 -19.96
C ILE A 437 0.88 -23.58 -20.85
N TYR A 438 1.97 -22.92 -20.47
CA TYR A 438 3.25 -22.94 -21.18
C TYR A 438 4.07 -24.15 -20.74
N ARG A 439 4.66 -24.88 -21.70
CA ARG A 439 5.51 -26.04 -21.45
C ARG A 439 6.84 -25.97 -22.19
N THR A 440 7.90 -26.35 -21.49
CA THR A 440 9.21 -26.62 -22.05
C THR A 440 9.89 -27.76 -21.28
N SER A 441 11.07 -28.17 -21.71
CA SER A 441 11.90 -29.12 -20.96
C SER A 441 13.31 -28.57 -20.81
N ILE A 442 13.87 -28.70 -19.61
CA ILE A 442 15.26 -28.34 -19.30
C ILE A 442 16.06 -29.61 -19.03
N ASN A 443 17.34 -29.58 -19.37
CA ASN A 443 18.26 -30.67 -19.05
C ASN A 443 19.17 -30.24 -17.89
N VAL A 444 19.06 -30.92 -16.76
CA VAL A 444 19.80 -30.60 -15.53
C VAL A 444 20.96 -31.58 -15.38
N THR A 445 22.19 -31.08 -15.48
CA THR A 445 23.42 -31.87 -15.22
C THR A 445 23.93 -31.68 -13.79
N ASP A 446 23.70 -30.51 -13.19
CA ASP A 446 24.01 -30.18 -11.80
C ASP A 446 22.76 -29.62 -11.14
N LYS A 447 22.19 -30.36 -10.17
CA LYS A 447 20.98 -29.91 -9.44
C LYS A 447 21.22 -28.61 -8.68
N SER A 448 22.46 -28.31 -8.27
CA SER A 448 22.79 -27.05 -7.60
C SER A 448 22.69 -25.84 -8.54
N ALA A 449 22.66 -26.04 -9.85
CA ALA A 449 22.39 -25.01 -10.86
C ALA A 449 20.90 -24.85 -11.22
N ALA A 450 20.00 -25.64 -10.60
CA ALA A 450 18.57 -25.71 -10.90
C ALA A 450 17.71 -25.69 -9.62
N GLN A 451 17.95 -24.71 -8.74
CA GLN A 451 17.23 -24.59 -7.48
C GLN A 451 16.02 -23.66 -7.57
N PHE A 452 16.12 -22.59 -8.37
CA PHE A 452 15.10 -21.56 -8.50
C PHE A 452 14.75 -21.34 -9.96
N LEU A 453 13.46 -21.12 -10.22
CA LEU A 453 12.93 -20.68 -11.51
C LEU A 453 12.39 -19.26 -11.34
N ASN A 454 12.96 -18.30 -12.06
CA ASN A 454 12.45 -16.93 -12.13
C ASN A 454 11.74 -16.73 -13.48
N LEU A 455 10.45 -16.44 -13.45
CA LEU A 455 9.63 -16.26 -14.65
C LEU A 455 9.80 -14.89 -15.32
N GLY A 456 10.56 -13.97 -14.72
CA GLY A 456 10.68 -12.60 -15.20
C GLY A 456 9.34 -11.87 -15.14
N LYS A 457 8.98 -11.16 -16.21
CA LYS A 457 7.71 -10.43 -16.30
C LYS A 457 6.55 -11.40 -16.58
N VAL A 458 5.57 -11.38 -15.70
CA VAL A 458 4.29 -12.11 -15.84
C VAL A 458 3.17 -11.13 -15.59
N VAL A 459 2.16 -11.12 -16.46
CA VAL A 459 0.92 -10.38 -16.22
C VAL A 459 -0.22 -11.38 -16.05
N GLY A 460 -0.54 -11.64 -14.78
CA GLY A 460 -1.50 -12.65 -14.37
C GLY A 460 -1.07 -13.40 -13.11
N ILE A 461 -1.80 -14.47 -12.80
CA ILE A 461 -1.45 -15.40 -11.71
C ILE A 461 -0.67 -16.55 -12.33
N SER A 462 0.53 -16.83 -11.82
CA SER A 462 1.39 -17.91 -12.28
C SER A 462 1.34 -19.10 -11.33
N THR A 463 1.29 -20.31 -11.87
CA THR A 463 1.54 -21.55 -11.14
C THR A 463 2.62 -22.33 -11.87
N VAL A 464 3.69 -22.66 -11.17
CA VAL A 464 4.83 -23.43 -11.70
C VAL A 464 4.71 -24.87 -11.24
N SER A 465 4.88 -25.80 -12.16
CA SER A 465 4.98 -27.23 -11.88
C SER A 465 6.22 -27.82 -12.57
N VAL A 466 6.89 -28.75 -11.89
CA VAL A 466 8.06 -29.46 -12.40
C VAL A 466 7.78 -30.96 -12.33
N ASN A 467 7.96 -31.66 -13.45
CA ASN A 467 7.69 -33.10 -13.55
C ASN A 467 6.28 -33.49 -13.05
N GLY A 468 5.28 -32.64 -13.32
CA GLY A 468 3.89 -32.84 -12.91
C GLY A 468 3.56 -32.49 -11.46
N GLN A 469 4.54 -32.05 -10.66
CA GLN A 469 4.34 -31.62 -9.27
C GLN A 469 4.37 -30.10 -9.16
N GLN A 470 3.36 -29.51 -8.49
CA GLN A 470 3.28 -28.06 -8.30
C GLN A 470 4.36 -27.57 -7.33
N ALA A 471 5.14 -26.60 -7.76
CA ALA A 471 6.19 -25.96 -6.97
C ALA A 471 5.65 -24.75 -6.19
N CYS A 472 4.99 -23.82 -6.87
CA CYS A 472 4.43 -22.63 -6.25
C CYS A 472 3.32 -22.00 -7.10
N THR A 473 2.53 -21.12 -6.46
CA THR A 473 1.60 -20.21 -7.12
C THR A 473 1.88 -18.79 -6.65
N GLN A 474 2.07 -17.86 -7.59
CA GLN A 474 2.35 -16.46 -7.32
C GLN A 474 1.34 -15.57 -8.03
N TRP A 475 0.82 -14.59 -7.30
CA TRP A 475 -0.26 -13.73 -7.77
C TRP A 475 0.11 -12.25 -7.79
N TYR A 476 1.30 -11.89 -7.26
CA TYR A 476 1.91 -10.58 -7.31
C TYR A 476 3.44 -10.68 -7.20
N GLY A 477 4.14 -9.57 -7.43
CA GLY A 477 5.55 -9.37 -7.14
C GLY A 477 6.50 -10.24 -7.95
N ARG A 478 7.65 -10.56 -7.35
CA ARG A 478 8.69 -11.36 -8.00
C ARG A 478 8.20 -12.78 -8.26
N ARG A 479 8.36 -13.23 -9.49
CA ARG A 479 7.89 -14.54 -9.95
C ARG A 479 8.97 -15.61 -9.83
N VAL A 480 9.55 -15.72 -8.63
CA VAL A 480 10.66 -16.64 -8.30
C VAL A 480 10.14 -17.82 -7.49
N CYS A 481 10.41 -19.04 -7.96
CA CYS A 481 9.90 -20.28 -7.38
C CYS A 481 11.05 -21.20 -6.98
N ASP A 482 11.04 -21.75 -5.76
CA ASP A 482 11.93 -22.85 -5.38
C ASP A 482 11.45 -24.15 -6.03
N ILE A 483 12.28 -24.72 -6.90
CA ILE A 483 12.03 -25.97 -7.61
C ILE A 483 13.03 -27.08 -7.23
N GLY A 484 13.96 -26.80 -6.31
CA GLY A 484 15.13 -27.66 -6.05
C GLY A 484 14.77 -29.06 -5.57
N LYS A 485 13.64 -29.21 -4.88
CA LYS A 485 13.12 -30.51 -4.42
C LYS A 485 12.46 -31.33 -5.53
N LEU A 486 12.09 -30.71 -6.65
CA LEU A 486 11.31 -31.34 -7.73
C LEU A 486 12.16 -31.69 -8.95
N VAL A 487 13.34 -31.08 -9.09
CA VAL A 487 14.26 -31.35 -10.19
C VAL A 487 15.03 -32.67 -9.99
N LYS A 488 15.24 -33.37 -11.11
CA LYS A 488 16.09 -34.57 -11.21
C LYS A 488 17.22 -34.33 -12.20
N GLU A 489 18.27 -35.14 -12.14
CA GLU A 489 19.28 -35.13 -13.19
C GLU A 489 18.67 -35.60 -14.52
N GLY A 490 19.15 -35.04 -15.63
CA GLY A 490 18.62 -35.25 -16.96
C GLY A 490 17.41 -34.36 -17.28
N SER A 491 16.48 -34.88 -18.08
CA SER A 491 15.33 -34.13 -18.58
C SER A 491 14.28 -33.86 -17.50
N ASN A 492 13.85 -32.61 -17.40
CA ASN A 492 12.78 -32.15 -16.53
C ASN A 492 11.74 -31.36 -17.33
N THR A 493 10.47 -31.69 -17.16
CA THR A 493 9.38 -30.91 -17.76
C THR A 493 9.03 -29.75 -16.85
N ILE A 494 8.99 -28.55 -17.42
CA ILE A 494 8.54 -27.32 -16.76
C ILE A 494 7.18 -26.93 -17.35
N GLU A 495 6.20 -26.75 -16.48
CA GLU A 495 4.88 -26.23 -16.83
C GLU A 495 4.61 -24.92 -16.07
N VAL A 496 4.21 -23.87 -16.77
CA VAL A 496 3.82 -22.59 -16.20
C VAL A 496 2.41 -22.27 -16.65
N SER A 497 1.45 -22.35 -15.72
CA SER A 497 0.06 -21.95 -15.95
C SER A 497 -0.13 -20.49 -15.59
N ILE A 498 -0.57 -19.68 -16.55
CA ILE A 498 -0.90 -18.26 -16.37
C ILE A 498 -2.40 -18.04 -16.52
N VAL A 499 -3.03 -17.50 -15.49
CA VAL A 499 -4.41 -17.01 -15.55
C VAL A 499 -4.41 -15.54 -15.97
N THR A 500 -5.06 -15.24 -17.08
CA THR A 500 -5.14 -13.88 -17.65
C THR A 500 -6.36 -13.11 -17.12
N THR A 501 -6.43 -11.81 -17.38
CA THR A 501 -7.64 -11.00 -17.13
C THR A 501 -8.67 -11.22 -18.23
N MET A 502 -9.83 -10.55 -18.15
CA MET A 502 -10.88 -10.68 -19.16
C MET A 502 -11.05 -9.45 -20.04
N GLY A 503 -10.46 -8.31 -19.69
CA GLY A 503 -10.80 -7.04 -20.33
C GLY A 503 -10.60 -7.02 -21.85
N ASN A 504 -9.48 -7.57 -22.36
CA ASN A 504 -9.28 -7.62 -23.82
C ASN A 504 -10.36 -8.48 -24.52
N TYR A 505 -10.76 -9.62 -23.94
CA TYR A 505 -11.85 -10.44 -24.45
C TYR A 505 -13.19 -9.69 -24.40
N MET A 506 -13.50 -9.06 -23.27
CA MET A 506 -14.75 -8.31 -23.09
C MET A 506 -14.93 -7.20 -24.14
N LYS A 507 -13.83 -6.56 -24.55
CA LYS A 507 -13.86 -5.55 -25.62
C LYS A 507 -14.36 -6.12 -26.96
N THR A 508 -14.15 -7.42 -27.21
CA THR A 508 -14.58 -8.09 -28.46
C THR A 508 -16.07 -8.43 -28.49
N LEU A 509 -16.75 -8.41 -27.34
CA LEU A 509 -18.18 -8.76 -27.23
C LEU A 509 -19.07 -7.59 -27.66
N ALA A 510 -19.10 -7.30 -28.97
CA ALA A 510 -19.79 -6.14 -29.55
C ALA A 510 -21.29 -6.08 -29.21
N ASP A 511 -21.96 -7.22 -29.21
CA ASP A 511 -23.40 -7.33 -28.94
C ASP A 511 -23.75 -7.38 -27.45
N ASN A 512 -22.74 -7.35 -26.56
CA ASN A 512 -22.96 -7.42 -25.12
C ASN A 512 -22.97 -6.03 -24.48
N PRO A 513 -24.14 -5.51 -24.07
CA PRO A 513 -24.24 -4.13 -23.58
C PRO A 513 -23.43 -3.88 -22.30
N VAL A 514 -23.28 -4.89 -21.43
CA VAL A 514 -22.52 -4.76 -20.18
C VAL A 514 -21.02 -4.71 -20.49
N ALA A 515 -20.53 -5.60 -21.34
CA ALA A 515 -19.12 -5.60 -21.74
C ALA A 515 -18.77 -4.28 -22.47
N GLN A 516 -19.61 -3.83 -23.40
CA GLN A 516 -19.42 -2.56 -24.12
C GLN A 516 -19.43 -1.36 -23.16
N LEU A 517 -20.38 -1.30 -22.23
CA LEU A 517 -20.46 -0.22 -21.24
C LEU A 517 -19.17 -0.08 -20.42
N TRP A 518 -18.59 -1.20 -20.01
CA TRP A 518 -17.44 -1.19 -19.10
C TRP A 518 -16.09 -1.14 -19.80
N THR A 519 -16.00 -1.48 -21.10
CA THR A 519 -14.69 -1.58 -21.79
C THR A 519 -14.51 -0.69 -23.01
N ASN A 520 -15.60 -0.27 -23.68
CA ASN A 520 -15.55 0.45 -24.96
C ASN A 520 -16.34 1.77 -24.96
N ASN A 521 -17.21 2.03 -23.97
CA ASN A 521 -17.91 3.29 -23.83
C ASN A 521 -16.91 4.45 -23.85
N GLN A 522 -17.18 5.57 -24.53
CA GLN A 522 -16.25 6.70 -24.65
C GLN A 522 -15.70 7.20 -23.31
N ARG A 523 -16.50 7.15 -22.22
CA ARG A 523 -16.06 7.56 -20.88
C ARG A 523 -15.24 6.49 -20.14
N LYS A 524 -15.19 5.26 -20.66
CA LYS A 524 -14.56 4.07 -20.08
C LYS A 524 -13.83 3.24 -21.15
N ASN A 525 -13.28 3.89 -22.17
CA ASN A 525 -12.57 3.17 -23.23
C ASN A 525 -11.24 2.69 -22.65
N GLN A 526 -11.22 1.42 -22.27
CA GLN A 526 -10.07 0.82 -21.63
C GLN A 526 -9.01 0.46 -22.69
N PRO A 527 -7.71 0.74 -22.46
CA PRO A 527 -6.66 0.30 -23.36
C PRO A 527 -6.51 -1.23 -23.30
N ILE A 528 -6.00 -1.81 -24.39
CA ILE A 528 -5.56 -3.20 -24.43
C ILE A 528 -4.49 -3.42 -23.36
N GLN A 529 -4.65 -4.47 -22.57
CA GLN A 529 -3.75 -4.81 -21.48
C GLN A 529 -2.77 -5.91 -21.86
N SER A 530 -1.57 -5.84 -21.29
CA SER A 530 -0.58 -6.92 -21.29
C SER A 530 -1.11 -8.17 -20.58
N MET A 531 -0.75 -9.35 -21.07
CA MET A 531 -1.16 -10.64 -20.48
C MET A 531 -0.13 -11.74 -20.75
N GLY A 532 -0.04 -12.73 -19.86
CA GLY A 532 0.71 -13.96 -20.10
C GLY A 532 2.12 -13.98 -19.52
N LEU A 533 2.91 -14.96 -19.96
CA LEU A 533 4.32 -15.13 -19.60
C LEU A 533 5.21 -14.39 -20.60
N ILE A 534 5.77 -13.26 -20.19
CA ILE A 534 6.59 -12.39 -21.04
C ILE A 534 8.08 -12.74 -20.89
N GLY A 535 8.52 -13.08 -19.68
CA GLY A 535 9.90 -13.46 -19.41
C GLY A 535 10.84 -12.26 -19.16
N PRO A 536 12.16 -12.45 -19.31
CA PRO A 536 12.82 -13.73 -19.60
C PRO A 536 12.66 -14.72 -18.44
N VAL A 537 12.60 -16.02 -18.76
CA VAL A 537 12.62 -17.09 -17.74
C VAL A 537 14.06 -17.53 -17.52
N THR A 538 14.50 -17.64 -16.27
CA THR A 538 15.83 -18.13 -15.90
C THR A 538 15.74 -19.23 -14.85
N CYS A 539 16.68 -20.18 -14.91
CA CYS A 539 16.84 -21.25 -13.93
C CYS A 539 18.25 -21.18 -13.35
N TYR A 540 18.36 -21.15 -12.02
CA TYR A 540 19.64 -20.95 -11.36
C TYR A 540 19.69 -21.60 -9.97
N GLY A 541 20.90 -21.69 -9.42
CA GLY A 541 21.11 -21.87 -7.99
C GLY A 541 22.31 -21.08 -7.51
N GLN A 542 22.66 -21.28 -6.23
CA GLN A 542 23.70 -20.47 -5.57
C GLN A 542 25.03 -20.51 -6.30
#